data_AF-A0A1G1ZLF8-F1
#
_entry.id   AF-A0A1G1ZLF8-F1
#
_cell.length_a   1.000
_cell.length_b   1.000
_cell.length_c   1.000
_cell.angle_alpha   90.00
_cell.angle_beta   90.00
_cell.angle_gamma   90.00
#
_symmetry.space_group_name_H-M   'P 1'
#
loop_
_entity.id
_entity.type
_entity.pdbx_description
1 polymer ?
#
loop_
_entity_poly.entity_id
_entity_poly.type
_entity_poly.pdbx_seq_one_letter_code
_entity_poly.pdbx_strand_id
1 'polypeptide(L)' 'MRLVNMPWDYTKTEYEKQAKADPVWHLERLINYGLGDKKLNRKILKKYLPRLRIPEDRRAFLELIL' A
#
# COMPACT_ATOMS: atom_id res chain seq x y z
N MET A 1 -28.06 11.94 -18.24
CA MET A 1 -27.08 11.89 -17.14
C MET A 1 -25.99 10.89 -17.51
N ARG A 2 -24.79 11.34 -17.89
CA ARG A 2 -23.62 10.45 -18.02
C ARG A 2 -22.80 10.64 -16.76
N LEU A 3 -22.78 9.63 -15.89
CA LEU A 3 -21.78 9.56 -14.83
C LEU A 3 -20.47 9.18 -15.50
N VAL A 4 -19.60 10.16 -15.69
CA VAL A 4 -18.20 9.90 -16.01
C VAL A 4 -17.60 9.28 -14.77
N ASN A 5 -17.33 7.97 -14.81
CA ASN A 5 -16.68 7.26 -13.72
C ASN A 5 -15.25 7.81 -13.57
N MET A 6 -15.02 8.70 -12.60
CA MET A 6 -13.68 9.17 -12.29
C MET A 6 -12.90 8.01 -11.66
N PRO A 7 -11.64 7.75 -12.04
CA PRO A 7 -10.81 6.73 -11.39
C PRO A 7 -10.50 7.02 -9.90
N TRP A 8 -10.97 8.16 -9.40
CA TRP A 8 -10.79 8.67 -8.04
C TRP A 8 -11.98 8.43 -7.11
N ASP A 9 -13.10 7.87 -7.61
CA ASP A 9 -14.30 7.63 -6.80
C ASP A 9 -14.19 6.32 -5.98
N TYR A 10 -13.05 6.16 -5.30
CA TYR A 10 -12.82 5.02 -4.42
C TYR A 10 -13.48 5.28 -3.07
N THR A 11 -14.55 4.55 -2.77
CA THR A 11 -15.10 4.57 -1.43
C THR A 11 -14.10 3.96 -0.44
N LYS A 12 -14.14 4.42 0.81
CA LYS A 12 -13.35 3.83 1.90
C LYS A 12 -13.59 2.33 2.03
N THR A 13 -14.83 1.89 1.81
CA THR A 13 -15.22 0.48 1.86
C THR A 13 -14.56 -0.36 0.75
N GLU A 14 -14.49 0.14 -0.48
CA GLU A 14 -13.80 -0.55 -1.58
C GLU A 14 -12.30 -0.61 -1.35
N TYR A 15 -11.72 0.47 -0.81
CA TYR A 15 -10.32 0.49 -0.41
C TYR A 15 -10.01 -0.58 0.66
N GLU A 16 -10.83 -0.68 1.70
CA GLU A 16 -10.64 -1.67 2.77
C GLU A 16 -10.81 -3.11 2.28
N LYS A 17 -11.78 -3.35 1.39
CA LYS A 17 -11.96 -4.65 0.72
C LYS A 17 -10.73 -5.03 -0.09
N GLN A 18 -10.21 -4.11 -0.91
CA GLN A 18 -9.02 -4.33 -1.72
C GLN A 18 -7.78 -4.53 -0.84
N ALA A 19 -7.61 -3.72 0.21
CA ALA A 19 -6.48 -3.84 1.13
C ALA A 19 -6.44 -5.19 1.85
N LYS A 20 -7.61 -5.76 2.15
CA LYS A 20 -7.75 -7.09 2.73
C LYS A 20 -7.48 -8.20 1.70
N ALA A 21 -7.91 -8.01 0.45
CA ALA A 21 -7.74 -8.99 -0.62
C ALA A 21 -6.28 -9.04 -1.13
N ASP A 22 -5.61 -7.90 -1.18
CA ASP A 22 -4.24 -7.76 -1.70
C ASP A 22 -3.34 -6.95 -0.75
N PRO A 23 -2.64 -7.63 0.17
CA PRO A 23 -1.70 -6.99 1.08
C PRO A 23 -0.48 -6.38 0.38
N VAL A 24 -0.07 -6.88 -0.80
CA VAL A 24 1.08 -6.34 -1.55
C VAL A 24 0.72 -4.98 -2.09
N TRP A 25 -0.41 -4.88 -2.78
CA TRP A 25 -0.96 -3.62 -3.29
C TRP A 25 -1.15 -2.60 -2.17
N HIS A 26 -1.64 -3.04 -1.01
CA HIS A 26 -1.85 -2.15 0.13
C HIS A 26 -0.54 -1.59 0.67
N LEU A 27 0.47 -2.45 0.88
CA LEU A 27 1.79 -2.02 1.35
C LEU A 27 2.45 -1.05 0.37
N GLU A 28 2.41 -1.32 -0.93
CA GLU A 28 2.95 -0.43 -1.95
C GLU A 28 2.31 0.95 -1.89
N ARG A 29 0.98 1.03 -1.74
CA ARG A 29 0.31 2.32 -1.57
C ARG A 29 0.73 3.05 -0.30
N LEU A 30 0.78 2.36 0.84
CA LEU A 30 1.17 2.97 2.11
C LEU A 30 2.61 3.50 2.07
N ILE A 31 3.52 2.74 1.46
CA ILE A 31 4.92 3.15 1.29
C ILE A 31 5.03 4.32 0.31
N ASN A 32 4.23 4.32 -0.75
CA ASN A 32 4.36 5.31 -1.81
C ASN A 32 3.69 6.65 -1.53
N TYR A 33 2.54 6.62 -0.86
CA TYR A 33 1.70 7.78 -0.62
C TYR A 33 1.65 8.21 0.85
N GLY A 34 2.29 7.44 1.73
CA GLY A 34 2.41 7.77 3.15
C GLY A 34 1.43 7.02 4.03
N LEU A 35 1.76 7.03 5.32
CA LEU A 35 1.07 6.26 6.37
C LEU A 35 0.14 7.12 7.23
N GLY A 36 0.20 8.45 7.11
CA GLY A 36 -0.38 9.36 8.10
C GLY A 36 0.13 9.00 9.50
N ASP A 37 -0.79 8.85 10.45
CA ASP A 37 -0.48 8.46 11.84
C ASP A 37 -0.35 6.94 12.06
N LYS A 38 -0.37 6.14 10.99
CA LYS A 38 -0.32 4.67 11.09
C LYS A 38 1.12 4.17 11.00
N LYS A 39 1.36 2.99 11.58
CA LYS A 39 2.64 2.26 11.44
C LYS A 39 2.44 1.02 10.57
N LEU A 40 3.46 0.66 9.80
CA LEU A 40 3.49 -0.61 9.08
C LEU A 40 3.62 -1.77 10.07
N ASN A 41 2.85 -2.83 9.83
CA ASN A 41 3.02 -4.08 10.58
C ASN A 41 4.30 -4.77 10.11
N ARG A 42 5.31 -4.86 10.99
CA ARG A 42 6.63 -5.43 10.69
C ARG A 42 6.58 -6.85 10.12
N LYS A 43 5.73 -7.73 10.66
CA LYS A 43 5.63 -9.13 10.21
C LYS A 43 5.08 -9.21 8.78
N ILE A 44 4.05 -8.43 8.48
CA ILE A 44 3.44 -8.37 7.15
C ILE A 44 4.42 -7.76 6.15
N LEU A 45 5.08 -6.66 6.53
CA LEU A 45 6.07 -6.01 5.70
C LEU A 45 7.24 -6.95 5.36
N LYS A 46 7.86 -7.60 6.36
CA LYS A 46 8.96 -8.55 6.13
C LYS A 46 8.55 -9.71 5.22
N LYS A 47 7.32 -10.22 5.37
CA LYS A 47 6.78 -11.32 4.54
C LYS A 47 6.66 -10.93 3.07
N TYR A 48 6.25 -9.69 2.78
CA TYR A 48 5.95 -9.26 1.41
C TYR A 48 6.99 -8.35 0.77
N LEU A 49 7.97 -7.83 1.52
CA LEU A 49 9.02 -6.94 1.02
C LEU A 49 9.72 -7.46 -0.26
N PRO A 50 10.06 -8.76 -0.40
CA PRO A 50 10.66 -9.26 -1.64
C PRO A 50 9.76 -9.16 -2.87
N ARG A 51 8.45 -8.96 -2.69
CA ARG A 51 7.44 -8.91 -3.75
C ARG A 51 6.97 -7.48 -4.08
N LEU A 52 7.34 -6.49 -3.27
CA LEU A 52 6.88 -5.11 -3.45
C LEU A 52 7.52 -4.45 -4.68
N ARG A 53 6.71 -3.78 -5.48
CA ARG A 53 7.13 -2.92 -6.58
C ARG A 53 7.17 -1.48 -6.09
N ILE A 54 8.21 -1.15 -5.32
CA ILE A 54 8.46 0.18 -4.76
C ILE A 54 9.79 0.73 -5.27
N PRO A 55 10.00 2.06 -5.23
CA PRO A 55 11.30 2.68 -5.50
C PRO A 55 12.44 2.05 -4.67
N GLU A 56 13.62 1.95 -5.29
CA GLU A 56 14.77 1.23 -4.74
C GLU A 56 15.31 1.86 -3.45
N ASP A 57 15.30 3.19 -3.35
CA ASP A 57 15.66 3.94 -2.15
C ASP A 57 14.77 3.56 -0.95
N ARG A 58 13.46 3.40 -1.18
CA ARG A 58 12.51 2.96 -0.16
C ARG A 58 12.75 1.50 0.23
N ARG A 59 13.03 0.64 -0.75
CA ARG A 59 13.39 -0.76 -0.51
C ARG A 59 14.64 -0.85 0.37
N ALA A 60 15.73 -0.20 -0.03
CA ALA A 60 17.00 -0.21 0.69
C ALA A 60 16.84 0.31 2.13
N PHE A 61 16.07 1.40 2.31
CA PHE A 61 15.77 1.92 3.64
C PHE A 61 15.00 0.90 4.49
N LEU A 62 13.98 0.25 3.94
CA LEU A 62 13.21 -0.76 4.65
C LEU A 62 14.05 -2.00 4.99
N GLU A 63 14.93 -2.44 4.10
CA GLU A 63 15.85 -3.55 4.34
C GLU A 63 16.87 -3.24 5.44
N LEU A 64 17.31 -1.98 5.56
CA LEU A 64 18.21 -1.53 6.61
C LEU A 64 17.57 -1.57 8.02
N ILE A 65 16.27 -1.27 8.13
CA ILE A 65 15.57 -1.12 9.43
C ILE A 65 14.77 -2.36 9.87
N LEU A 66 14.63 -3.38 9.00
CA LEU A 66 13.85 -4.60 9.23
C LEU A 66 14.67 -5.79 9.75
#